data_AF-A0AA42XJ79-F1
#
_entry.id   AF-A0AA42XJ79-F1
#
_cell.length_a   1.000
_cell.length_b   1.000
_cell.length_c   1.000
_cell.angle_alpha   90.00
_cell.angle_beta   90.00
_cell.angle_gamma   90.00
#
_symmetry.space_group_name_H-M   'P 1'
#
loop_
_entity.id
_entity.type
_entity.pdbx_description
1 polymer ?
#
loop_
_entity_poly.entity_id
_entity_poly.type
_entity_poly.pdbx_seq_one_letter_code
_entity_poly.pdbx_strand_id
1 'polypeptide(L)'
;MNQCFIDTKQIEPSKFEMKLPIVALQSEGSIQALSAHDKMQRESLVIQLRQIPREALDNLRHFQAQIGCLNRCSFCSQSAGTTLWNMSRSGLANLIAALKTVCLELALKDGRVLDYPLNSEHVFSDEFKMPQFGLLGTQRNDRPGVIYCYLDNDPSSYPHLDDLIQWFYEDLGVTVRIATVGYSRRNIIIQNMHQRISKHLMNGIAGIRLSFSAYTHGYTNALNTSRHEFELDTAEFLDTYRNTFLSQNKGRKTACIELRFKPLVVSQDVRVLNYDGRIIIRSGSYLVIQQNTDDLEKNASICDPHDHGKKLSANGTPCFIIRAKAEILENTWESLVQSILSDNTLSSSHFVKEIGLLHHLNNEDGEYYAVNAERNSQGVHAKFFYPLTECRPNSGMIDGERYHLNMLLALSKQELDQSWNDFDKLIEMLSKTANRVDLYDTVEAQYIRKEIIDLVKSYARVLQYANYPSNVYFDKNLSVDTGHICNLGRAYHEYKAIASRANLPLTPDHERAFGTNGELAEEGIAWRIAITPNSMTTTAANARGVRNQYKDKPMILIEKLDLSMTATSHGQAQEKYFLAGDTSTHFTLQDMKHFPLIPGIKQQNSI
;
A
#
# COMPACT_ATOMS: atom_id res chain seq x y z
N MET A 1 -1.11 -7.42 30.98
CA MET A 1 -1.97 -7.89 32.10
C MET A 1 -2.29 -6.73 33.02
N ASN A 2 -3.52 -6.23 32.92
CA ASN A 2 -4.33 -5.62 33.99
C ASN A 2 -5.72 -5.39 33.37
N GLN A 3 -6.56 -6.44 33.48
CA GLN A 3 -7.94 -6.45 33.04
C GLN A 3 -8.78 -5.58 33.98
N CYS A 4 -9.24 -4.44 33.49
CA CYS A 4 -10.39 -3.77 34.07
C CYS A 4 -11.63 -4.39 33.41
N PHE A 5 -12.31 -5.27 34.12
CA PHE A 5 -13.61 -5.80 33.72
C PHE A 5 -14.62 -4.65 33.70
N ILE A 6 -15.10 -4.27 32.51
CA ILE A 6 -16.30 -3.45 32.36
C ILE A 6 -17.48 -4.42 32.45
N ASP A 7 -18.35 -4.14 33.41
CA ASP A 7 -19.56 -4.88 33.71
C ASP A 7 -20.54 -4.77 32.52
N THR A 8 -20.54 -5.77 31.65
CA THR A 8 -21.50 -5.89 30.54
C THR A 8 -22.84 -6.35 31.10
N LYS A 9 -23.70 -5.40 31.49
CA LYS A 9 -25.13 -5.67 31.58
C LYS A 9 -25.61 -6.17 30.21
N GLN A 10 -25.96 -7.46 30.13
CA GLN A 10 -26.70 -8.02 29.02
C GLN A 10 -28.05 -7.27 28.92
N ILE A 11 -28.14 -6.34 27.97
CA ILE A 11 -29.40 -5.78 27.52
C ILE A 11 -30.01 -6.84 26.62
N GLU A 12 -31.18 -7.40 27.00
CA GLU A 12 -31.93 -8.27 26.11
C GLU A 12 -32.27 -7.51 24.81
N PRO A 13 -31.98 -8.08 23.61
CA PRO A 13 -32.31 -7.42 22.35
C PRO A 13 -33.83 -7.26 22.27
N SER A 14 -34.30 -6.01 22.12
CA SER A 14 -35.72 -5.74 22.01
C SER A 14 -36.30 -6.47 20.79
N LYS A 15 -37.43 -7.16 20.97
CA LYS A 15 -38.16 -7.90 19.92
C LYS A 15 -38.86 -7.00 18.89
N PHE A 16 -38.60 -5.70 18.88
CA PHE A 16 -39.18 -4.77 17.92
C PHE A 16 -38.23 -4.58 16.72
N GLU A 17 -38.65 -5.05 15.55
CA GLU A 17 -38.01 -4.70 14.29
C GLU A 17 -38.35 -3.24 13.95
N MET A 18 -37.65 -2.29 14.58
CA MET A 18 -37.91 -0.87 14.38
C MET A 18 -37.37 -0.45 13.02
N LYS A 19 -38.28 -0.28 12.06
CA LYS A 19 -37.96 0.28 10.74
C LYS A 19 -38.08 1.80 10.81
N LEU A 20 -36.96 2.47 10.55
CA LEU A 20 -36.91 3.92 10.45
C LEU A 20 -37.43 4.39 9.09
N PRO A 21 -38.01 5.60 9.01
CA PRO A 21 -38.26 6.24 7.74
C PRO A 21 -36.94 6.52 7.01
N ILE A 22 -36.99 6.74 5.70
CA ILE A 22 -35.81 7.21 4.96
C ILE A 22 -35.33 8.54 5.52
N VAL A 23 -34.02 8.70 5.60
CA VAL A 23 -33.37 9.86 6.20
C VAL A 23 -32.85 10.84 5.15
N ALA A 24 -32.76 12.12 5.55
CA ALA A 24 -31.95 13.11 4.87
C ALA A 24 -30.52 13.12 5.43
N LEU A 25 -29.57 13.58 4.64
CA LEU A 25 -28.23 13.91 5.12
C LEU A 25 -28.29 15.21 5.93
N GLN A 26 -27.37 15.40 6.87
CA GLN A 26 -27.37 16.61 7.71
C GLN A 26 -27.24 17.88 6.87
N SER A 27 -26.41 17.85 5.82
CA SER A 27 -26.24 18.97 4.89
C SER A 27 -27.48 19.27 4.04
N GLU A 28 -28.44 18.36 3.93
CA GLU A 28 -29.68 18.54 3.18
C GLU A 28 -30.78 19.20 4.03
N GLY A 29 -30.62 19.18 5.35
CA GLY A 29 -31.49 19.83 6.33
C GLY A 29 -32.85 19.16 6.53
N SER A 30 -33.45 18.58 5.49
CA SER A 30 -34.80 18.04 5.53
C SER A 30 -35.09 17.05 4.41
N ILE A 31 -35.80 15.96 4.72
CA ILE A 31 -36.27 15.00 3.70
C ILE A 31 -37.24 15.67 2.72
N GLN A 32 -37.98 16.70 3.14
CA GLN A 32 -38.93 17.42 2.29
C GLN A 32 -38.22 18.17 1.16
N ALA A 33 -36.97 18.59 1.35
CA ALA A 33 -36.16 19.30 0.35
C ALA A 33 -35.69 18.41 -0.82
N LEU A 34 -35.78 17.08 -0.69
CA LEU A 34 -35.30 16.15 -1.71
C LEU A 34 -36.28 15.98 -2.87
N SER A 35 -35.71 15.72 -4.05
CA SER A 35 -36.49 15.35 -5.23
C SER A 35 -37.26 14.04 -5.01
N ALA A 36 -38.38 13.86 -5.71
CA ALA A 36 -39.12 12.60 -5.68
C ALA A 36 -38.27 11.41 -6.16
N HIS A 37 -37.34 11.67 -7.09
CA HIS A 37 -36.42 10.66 -7.59
C HIS A 37 -35.46 10.18 -6.50
N ASP A 38 -34.83 11.10 -5.76
CA ASP A 38 -33.87 10.76 -4.70
C ASP A 38 -34.55 10.01 -3.55
N LYS A 39 -35.77 10.40 -3.18
CA LYS A 39 -36.58 9.68 -2.17
C LYS A 39 -36.81 8.23 -2.59
N MET A 40 -37.25 8.01 -3.83
CA MET A 40 -37.49 6.68 -4.38
C MET A 40 -36.21 5.84 -4.45
N GLN A 41 -35.08 6.44 -4.84
CA GLN A 41 -33.78 5.76 -4.86
C GLN A 41 -33.34 5.35 -3.46
N ARG A 42 -33.47 6.24 -2.46
CA ARG A 42 -33.15 5.92 -1.06
C ARG A 42 -34.01 4.79 -0.52
N GLU A 43 -35.32 4.82 -0.77
CA GLU A 43 -36.22 3.73 -0.37
C GLU A 43 -35.80 2.39 -0.96
N SER A 44 -35.50 2.38 -2.27
CA SER A 44 -35.04 1.18 -2.97
C SER A 44 -33.72 0.65 -2.39
N LEU A 45 -32.75 1.53 -2.12
CA LEU A 45 -31.46 1.16 -1.55
C LEU A 45 -31.61 0.64 -0.11
N VAL A 46 -32.45 1.26 0.72
CA VAL A 46 -32.73 0.79 2.08
C VAL A 46 -33.32 -0.62 2.07
N ILE A 47 -34.28 -0.90 1.17
CA ILE A 47 -34.85 -2.25 1.03
C ILE A 47 -33.77 -3.27 0.68
N GLN A 48 -32.90 -2.95 -0.28
CA GLN A 48 -31.82 -3.85 -0.71
C GLN A 48 -30.74 -4.02 0.37
N LEU A 49 -30.37 -2.94 1.08
CA LEU A 49 -29.40 -2.97 2.18
C LEU A 49 -29.89 -3.76 3.41
N ARG A 50 -31.20 -3.92 3.60
CA ARG A 50 -31.72 -4.83 4.63
C ARG A 50 -31.57 -6.31 4.28
N GLN A 51 -31.28 -6.64 3.01
CA GLN A 51 -31.10 -8.02 2.54
C GLN A 51 -29.63 -8.47 2.53
N ILE A 52 -28.68 -7.55 2.70
CA ILE A 52 -27.26 -7.92 2.77
C ILE A 52 -26.91 -8.44 4.16
N PRO A 53 -25.87 -9.28 4.28
CA PRO A 53 -25.39 -9.73 5.59
C PRO A 53 -25.01 -8.56 6.47
N ARG A 54 -25.43 -8.60 7.74
CA ARG A 54 -25.17 -7.54 8.72
C ARG A 54 -23.67 -7.27 8.87
N GLU A 55 -22.85 -8.33 8.85
CA GLU A 55 -21.40 -8.21 8.95
C GLU A 55 -20.79 -7.38 7.82
N ALA A 56 -21.48 -7.20 6.69
CA ALA A 56 -21.02 -6.35 5.60
C ALA A 56 -20.92 -4.87 5.99
N LEU A 57 -21.81 -4.44 6.89
CA LEU A 57 -21.83 -3.08 7.43
C LEU A 57 -20.97 -2.98 8.69
N ASP A 58 -21.10 -3.95 9.60
CA ASP A 58 -20.35 -3.97 10.87
C ASP A 58 -18.83 -4.09 10.65
N ASN A 59 -18.40 -4.81 9.60
CA ASN A 59 -16.99 -5.05 9.25
C ASN A 59 -16.58 -4.38 7.92
N LEU A 60 -17.27 -3.30 7.52
CA LEU A 60 -16.88 -2.56 6.31
C LEU A 60 -15.48 -1.97 6.45
N ARG A 61 -14.58 -2.37 5.56
CA ARG A 61 -13.19 -1.86 5.50
C ARG A 61 -13.01 -0.83 4.40
N HIS A 62 -13.60 -1.09 3.23
CA HIS A 62 -13.40 -0.25 2.05
C HIS A 62 -14.71 0.32 1.53
N PHE A 63 -14.69 1.59 1.14
CA PHE A 63 -15.78 2.22 0.41
C PHE A 63 -15.21 3.01 -0.77
N GLN A 64 -15.50 2.55 -1.98
CA GLN A 64 -14.92 3.07 -3.21
C GLN A 64 -15.99 3.67 -4.11
N ALA A 65 -16.26 4.96 -3.89
CA ALA A 65 -17.09 5.77 -4.78
C ALA A 65 -16.47 5.92 -6.19
N GLN A 66 -15.17 5.61 -6.33
CA GLN A 66 -14.46 5.50 -7.59
C GLN A 66 -13.73 4.16 -7.67
N ILE A 67 -13.76 3.51 -8.82
CA ILE A 67 -12.87 2.39 -9.17
C ILE A 67 -12.00 2.73 -10.37
N GLY A 68 -10.88 2.01 -10.50
CA GLY A 68 -9.91 2.22 -11.56
C GLY A 68 -8.96 3.38 -11.28
N CYS A 69 -7.84 3.41 -12.02
CA CYS A 69 -6.77 4.36 -11.75
C CYS A 69 -5.99 4.74 -13.03
N LEU A 70 -5.89 6.03 -13.32
CA LEU A 70 -5.17 6.55 -14.49
C LEU A 70 -3.65 6.63 -14.27
N ASN A 71 -3.16 6.53 -13.03
CA ASN A 71 -1.71 6.48 -12.76
C ASN A 71 -1.03 5.22 -13.30
N ARG A 72 -1.79 4.15 -13.59
CA ARG A 72 -1.34 2.92 -14.28
C ARG A 72 0.01 2.37 -13.79
N CYS A 73 0.28 2.48 -12.49
CA CYS A 73 1.54 2.05 -11.91
C CYS A 73 1.82 0.59 -12.27
N SER A 74 3.00 0.29 -12.81
CA SER A 74 3.37 -1.09 -13.17
C SER A 74 3.44 -2.02 -11.96
N PHE A 75 3.55 -1.48 -10.74
CA PHE A 75 3.49 -2.25 -9.49
C PHE A 75 2.12 -2.29 -8.81
N CYS A 76 1.05 -1.81 -9.45
CA CYS A 76 -0.27 -1.73 -8.82
C CYS A 76 -0.71 -3.10 -8.27
N SER A 77 -0.72 -3.25 -6.94
CA SER A 77 -1.05 -4.50 -6.25
C SER A 77 -2.48 -4.96 -6.47
N GLN A 78 -3.37 -4.02 -6.78
CA GLN A 78 -4.79 -4.28 -6.98
C GLN A 78 -5.17 -4.48 -8.46
N SER A 79 -4.21 -4.34 -9.38
CA SER A 79 -4.45 -4.46 -10.83
C SER A 79 -5.65 -3.62 -11.30
N ALA A 80 -5.71 -2.37 -10.81
CA ALA A 80 -6.79 -1.41 -11.06
C ALA A 80 -7.11 -1.24 -12.55
N GLY A 81 -8.36 -0.92 -12.90
CA GLY A 81 -8.74 -0.63 -14.28
C GLY A 81 -7.99 0.57 -14.88
N THR A 82 -7.81 0.58 -16.21
CA THR A 82 -7.13 1.66 -16.94
C THR A 82 -8.03 2.86 -17.27
N THR A 83 -9.27 2.83 -16.81
CA THR A 83 -10.26 3.92 -16.86
C THR A 83 -10.83 4.16 -15.47
N LEU A 84 -11.38 5.34 -15.21
CA LEU A 84 -12.07 5.66 -13.96
C LEU A 84 -13.57 5.49 -14.14
N TRP A 85 -14.21 5.00 -13.09
CA TRP A 85 -15.66 4.97 -12.96
C TRP A 85 -16.02 5.63 -11.65
N ASN A 86 -16.79 6.71 -11.72
CA ASN A 86 -17.07 7.58 -10.59
C ASN A 86 -18.57 7.58 -10.31
N MET A 87 -18.93 7.38 -9.06
CA MET A 87 -20.29 7.62 -8.55
C MET A 87 -20.61 9.11 -8.66
N SER A 88 -21.79 9.43 -9.18
CA SER A 88 -22.30 10.81 -9.17
C SER A 88 -22.47 11.30 -7.73
N ARG A 89 -22.48 12.63 -7.53
CA ARG A 89 -22.76 13.23 -6.22
C ARG A 89 -24.13 12.80 -5.66
N SER A 90 -25.17 12.76 -6.50
CA SER A 90 -26.52 12.31 -6.12
C SER A 90 -26.53 10.84 -5.72
N GLY A 91 -25.88 9.97 -6.50
CA GLY A 91 -25.75 8.55 -6.20
C GLY A 91 -25.03 8.32 -4.88
N LEU A 92 -23.97 9.09 -4.60
CA LEU A 92 -23.24 9.04 -3.34
C LEU A 92 -24.13 9.47 -2.16
N ALA A 93 -24.85 10.59 -2.29
CA ALA A 93 -25.75 11.08 -1.25
C ALA A 93 -26.85 10.05 -0.92
N ASN A 94 -27.48 9.49 -1.95
CA ASN A 94 -28.54 8.50 -1.79
C ASN A 94 -28.05 7.21 -1.14
N LEU A 95 -26.85 6.74 -1.49
CA LEU A 95 -26.24 5.57 -0.85
C LEU A 95 -25.88 5.84 0.62
N ILE A 96 -25.28 6.98 0.95
CA ILE A 96 -24.93 7.29 2.34
C ILE A 96 -26.18 7.47 3.20
N ALA A 97 -27.22 8.13 2.70
CA ALA A 97 -28.48 8.26 3.43
C ALA A 97 -29.14 6.89 3.66
N ALA A 98 -29.11 6.00 2.67
CA ALA A 98 -29.63 4.64 2.83
C ALA A 98 -28.81 3.83 3.85
N LEU A 99 -27.48 3.94 3.81
CA LEU A 99 -26.59 3.34 4.82
C LEU A 99 -26.87 3.89 6.23
N LYS A 100 -27.02 5.20 6.38
CA LYS A 100 -27.39 5.84 7.66
C LYS A 100 -28.68 5.27 8.21
N THR A 101 -29.71 5.16 7.37
CA THR A 101 -31.01 4.58 7.76
C THR A 101 -30.83 3.16 8.33
N VAL A 102 -30.22 2.26 7.56
CA VAL A 102 -30.07 0.85 7.97
C VAL A 102 -29.11 0.69 9.15
N CYS A 103 -28.01 1.45 9.20
CA CYS A 103 -27.06 1.35 10.31
C CYS A 103 -27.63 1.91 11.62
N LEU A 104 -28.53 2.91 11.58
CA LEU A 104 -29.26 3.39 12.75
C LEU A 104 -30.23 2.32 13.28
N GLU A 105 -30.96 1.63 12.39
CA GLU A 105 -31.83 0.52 12.78
C GLU A 105 -31.05 -0.57 13.51
N LEU A 106 -29.86 -0.91 13.00
CA LEU A 106 -28.96 -1.86 13.64
C LEU A 106 -28.44 -1.34 14.99
N ALA A 107 -28.03 -0.07 15.07
CA ALA A 107 -27.53 0.52 16.30
C ALA A 107 -28.59 0.60 17.42
N LEU A 108 -29.84 0.88 17.06
CA LEU A 108 -30.99 0.87 17.97
C LEU A 108 -31.29 -0.55 18.46
N LYS A 109 -31.28 -1.52 17.54
CA LYS A 109 -31.46 -2.95 17.88
C LYS A 109 -30.39 -3.46 18.86
N ASP A 110 -29.16 -2.97 18.72
CA ASP A 110 -28.03 -3.32 19.59
C ASP A 110 -28.00 -2.54 20.92
N GLY A 111 -28.85 -1.53 21.09
CA GLY A 111 -28.77 -0.61 22.24
C GLY A 111 -27.53 0.30 22.22
N ARG A 112 -26.85 0.46 21.08
CA ARG A 112 -25.78 1.45 20.88
C ARG A 112 -26.31 2.88 20.78
N VAL A 113 -27.57 3.00 20.38
CA VAL A 113 -28.37 4.22 20.42
C VAL A 113 -29.61 3.90 21.24
N LEU A 114 -29.93 4.73 22.24
CA LEU A 114 -30.98 4.44 23.22
C LEU A 114 -32.30 5.17 22.93
N ASP A 115 -32.22 6.34 22.29
CA ASP A 115 -33.36 7.21 22.00
C ASP A 115 -33.65 7.27 20.49
N TYR A 116 -34.84 7.78 20.14
CA TYR A 116 -35.20 7.96 18.74
C TYR A 116 -34.25 8.98 18.07
N PRO A 117 -33.48 8.59 17.05
CA PRO A 117 -32.32 9.38 16.62
C PRO A 117 -32.66 10.54 15.68
N LEU A 118 -33.91 10.65 15.21
CA LEU A 118 -34.31 11.57 14.15
C LEU A 118 -35.34 12.60 14.63
N ASN A 119 -35.30 13.80 14.06
CA ASN A 119 -36.36 14.81 14.23
C ASN A 119 -37.45 14.68 13.14
N SER A 120 -38.41 15.62 13.12
CA SER A 120 -39.49 15.66 12.11
C SER A 120 -39.01 15.85 10.67
N GLU A 121 -37.80 16.36 10.48
CA GLU A 121 -37.17 16.58 9.17
C GLU A 121 -36.37 15.35 8.69
N HIS A 122 -36.38 14.27 9.48
CA HIS A 122 -35.64 13.02 9.26
C HIS A 122 -34.11 13.21 9.14
N VAL A 123 -33.59 14.21 9.82
CA VAL A 123 -32.16 14.37 10.14
C VAL A 123 -31.94 14.05 11.62
N PHE A 124 -30.69 13.97 12.08
CA PHE A 124 -30.43 13.76 13.51
C PHE A 124 -31.13 14.81 14.39
N SER A 125 -31.72 14.36 15.50
CA SER A 125 -32.24 15.28 16.52
C SER A 125 -31.10 15.96 17.27
N ASP A 126 -31.38 17.11 17.90
CA ASP A 126 -30.38 17.86 18.68
C ASP A 126 -29.86 17.06 19.89
N GLU A 127 -30.63 16.08 20.35
CA GLU A 127 -30.28 15.19 21.47
C GLU A 127 -29.46 13.98 21.03
N PHE A 128 -29.41 13.69 19.71
CA PHE A 128 -28.71 12.52 19.19
C PHE A 128 -27.21 12.61 19.46
N LYS A 129 -26.65 11.51 19.96
CA LYS A 129 -25.21 11.35 20.15
C LYS A 129 -24.70 10.22 19.28
N MET A 130 -23.80 10.57 18.37
CA MET A 130 -23.11 9.60 17.54
C MET A 130 -22.34 8.60 18.42
N PRO A 131 -22.45 7.27 18.19
CA PRO A 131 -21.64 6.30 18.91
C PRO A 131 -20.14 6.53 18.69
N GLN A 132 -19.31 6.08 19.64
CA GLN A 132 -17.86 6.35 19.67
C GLN A 132 -17.13 6.02 18.36
N PHE A 133 -17.49 4.92 17.70
CA PHE A 133 -16.88 4.48 16.43
C PHE A 133 -17.79 4.71 15.22
N GLY A 134 -18.84 5.51 15.37
CA GLY A 134 -19.84 5.76 14.35
C GLY A 134 -20.82 4.60 14.16
N LEU A 135 -21.35 4.50 12.94
CA LEU A 135 -22.42 3.57 12.56
C LEU A 135 -21.96 2.48 11.59
N LEU A 136 -20.78 2.61 10.98
CA LEU A 136 -20.28 1.75 9.90
C LEU A 136 -18.86 1.25 10.21
N GLY A 137 -18.57 -0.02 9.94
CA GLY A 137 -17.25 -0.62 10.19
C GLY A 137 -16.86 -0.61 11.67
N THR A 138 -17.84 -0.64 12.58
CA THR A 138 -17.64 -0.44 14.02
C THR A 138 -17.11 -1.68 14.74
N GLN A 139 -17.26 -2.87 14.15
CA GLN A 139 -16.88 -4.16 14.76
C GLN A 139 -15.54 -4.68 14.22
N ARG A 140 -14.81 -3.87 13.45
CA ARG A 140 -13.49 -4.25 12.95
C ARG A 140 -12.47 -4.35 14.08
N ASN A 141 -11.68 -5.42 14.05
CA ASN A 141 -10.55 -5.61 14.96
C ASN A 141 -9.47 -4.53 14.77
N ASP A 142 -9.09 -4.24 13.53
CA ASP A 142 -8.20 -3.12 13.20
C ASP A 142 -9.01 -1.87 12.84
N ARG A 143 -8.80 -0.80 13.62
CA ARG A 143 -9.32 0.56 13.39
C ARG A 143 -10.85 0.61 13.19
N PRO A 144 -11.64 0.31 14.23
CA PRO A 144 -13.08 0.49 14.17
C PRO A 144 -13.43 1.95 13.83
N GLY A 145 -14.42 2.15 12.96
CA GLY A 145 -14.88 3.48 12.53
C GLY A 145 -13.95 4.22 11.54
N VAL A 146 -12.94 3.55 10.98
CA VAL A 146 -12.06 4.11 9.94
C VAL A 146 -12.29 3.40 8.61
N ILE A 147 -12.78 4.11 7.60
CA ILE A 147 -13.05 3.54 6.26
C ILE A 147 -11.93 3.89 5.28
N TYR A 148 -11.48 2.90 4.51
CA TYR A 148 -10.48 3.09 3.46
C TYR A 148 -11.19 3.42 2.15
N CYS A 149 -10.97 4.64 1.63
CA CYS A 149 -11.56 5.05 0.35
C CYS A 149 -10.70 4.65 -0.87
N TYR A 150 -9.70 3.80 -0.64
CA TYR A 150 -8.76 3.32 -1.64
C TYR A 150 -8.64 1.79 -1.60
N LEU A 151 -8.56 1.20 -2.79
CA LEU A 151 -8.08 -0.16 -2.99
C LEU A 151 -7.54 -0.22 -4.43
N ASP A 152 -8.41 -0.38 -5.41
CA ASP A 152 -8.11 -0.40 -6.84
C ASP A 152 -8.40 0.94 -7.55
N ASN A 153 -8.21 2.04 -6.83
CA ASN A 153 -8.34 3.43 -7.29
C ASN A 153 -7.31 4.34 -6.61
N ASP A 154 -7.15 5.56 -7.15
CA ASP A 154 -6.59 6.68 -6.38
C ASP A 154 -7.74 7.63 -6.00
N PRO A 155 -8.08 7.80 -4.71
CA PRO A 155 -9.21 8.62 -4.30
C PRO A 155 -9.01 10.12 -4.55
N SER A 156 -7.76 10.62 -4.68
CA SER A 156 -7.52 12.06 -4.92
C SER A 156 -8.11 12.56 -6.25
N SER A 157 -8.34 11.66 -7.21
CA SER A 157 -8.94 12.02 -8.48
C SER A 157 -10.48 12.06 -8.45
N TYR A 158 -11.10 11.69 -7.33
CA TYR A 158 -12.57 11.65 -7.22
C TYR A 158 -13.11 13.05 -6.91
N PRO A 159 -13.92 13.67 -7.80
CA PRO A 159 -14.35 15.07 -7.62
C PRO A 159 -15.23 15.35 -6.39
N HIS A 160 -15.81 14.31 -5.79
CA HIS A 160 -16.71 14.40 -4.63
C HIS A 160 -16.10 13.74 -3.39
N LEU A 161 -14.77 13.70 -3.29
CA LEU A 161 -14.10 13.15 -2.11
C LEU A 161 -14.39 13.99 -0.86
N ASP A 162 -14.52 15.31 -0.98
CA ASP A 162 -14.94 16.19 0.11
C ASP A 162 -16.36 15.89 0.59
N ASP A 163 -17.32 15.71 -0.33
CA ASP A 163 -18.69 15.28 -0.01
C ASP A 163 -18.68 13.92 0.72
N LEU A 164 -17.90 12.94 0.23
CA LEU A 164 -17.73 11.63 0.89
C LEU A 164 -17.24 11.77 2.33
N ILE A 165 -16.19 12.58 2.55
CA ILE A 165 -15.60 12.79 3.88
C ILE A 165 -16.60 13.47 4.80
N GLN A 166 -17.26 14.53 4.32
CA GLN A 166 -18.24 15.27 5.10
C GLN A 166 -19.37 14.34 5.55
N TRP A 167 -20.00 13.64 4.62
CA TRP A 167 -21.14 12.77 4.94
C TRP A 167 -20.73 11.54 5.76
N PHE A 168 -19.53 10.99 5.57
CA PHE A 168 -19.05 9.93 6.46
C PHE A 168 -18.90 10.40 7.90
N TYR A 169 -18.37 11.60 8.09
CA TYR A 169 -18.17 12.15 9.42
C TYR A 169 -19.49 12.58 10.07
N GLU A 170 -20.28 13.41 9.38
CA GLU A 170 -21.50 14.01 9.91
C GLU A 170 -22.66 13.02 10.01
N ASP A 171 -22.84 12.14 9.03
CA ASP A 171 -24.01 11.27 8.91
C ASP A 171 -23.78 9.83 9.38
N LEU A 172 -22.52 9.37 9.40
CA LEU A 172 -22.16 8.01 9.83
C LEU A 172 -21.19 7.98 11.00
N GLY A 173 -20.61 9.10 11.41
CA GLY A 173 -19.67 9.16 12.53
C GLY A 173 -18.34 8.45 12.28
N VAL A 174 -18.00 8.19 11.01
CA VAL A 174 -16.79 7.47 10.62
C VAL A 174 -15.79 8.40 9.96
N THR A 175 -14.52 8.05 10.04
CA THR A 175 -13.43 8.82 9.44
C THR A 175 -12.85 8.09 8.24
N VAL A 176 -12.29 8.85 7.30
CA VAL A 176 -11.72 8.31 6.06
C VAL A 176 -10.20 8.26 6.15
N ARG A 177 -9.64 7.17 5.65
CA ARG A 177 -8.22 7.07 5.36
C ARG A 177 -7.96 7.19 3.86
N ILE A 178 -7.01 8.04 3.51
CA ILE A 178 -6.60 8.33 2.14
C ILE A 178 -5.18 7.79 1.91
N ALA A 179 -4.99 7.02 0.85
CA ALA A 179 -3.69 6.72 0.28
C ALA A 179 -3.73 7.12 -1.20
N THR A 180 -2.77 7.93 -1.63
CA THR A 180 -2.79 8.59 -2.93
C THR A 180 -1.38 8.79 -3.47
N VAL A 181 -1.22 9.02 -4.77
CA VAL A 181 0.02 9.56 -5.34
C VAL A 181 -0.04 11.07 -5.58
N GLY A 182 -1.12 11.74 -5.15
CA GLY A 182 -1.39 13.16 -5.35
C GLY A 182 -2.42 13.42 -6.45
N TYR A 183 -2.59 14.68 -6.84
CA TYR A 183 -3.46 15.11 -7.94
C TYR A 183 -2.73 16.14 -8.83
N SER A 184 -3.29 16.47 -9.99
CA SER A 184 -2.71 17.55 -10.81
C SER A 184 -3.14 18.94 -10.34
N ARG A 185 -2.18 19.83 -10.09
CA ARG A 185 -2.41 21.27 -9.81
C ARG A 185 -2.97 22.06 -11.00
N ARG A 186 -3.20 21.39 -12.13
CA ARG A 186 -3.84 21.99 -13.30
C ARG A 186 -5.35 21.82 -13.33
N ASN A 187 -5.91 21.05 -12.40
CA ASN A 187 -7.36 20.85 -12.30
C ASN A 187 -7.92 21.64 -11.12
N ILE A 188 -8.60 22.75 -11.43
CA ILE A 188 -9.12 23.66 -10.41
C ILE A 188 -10.24 23.03 -9.57
N ILE A 189 -11.02 22.12 -10.15
CA ILE A 189 -12.10 21.43 -9.42
C ILE A 189 -11.50 20.54 -8.35
N ILE A 190 -10.51 19.72 -8.71
CA ILE A 190 -9.81 18.82 -7.79
C ILE A 190 -9.03 19.61 -6.73
N GLN A 191 -8.37 20.70 -7.10
CA GLN A 191 -7.69 21.59 -6.14
C GLN A 191 -8.66 22.19 -5.12
N ASN A 192 -9.77 22.78 -5.57
CA ASN A 192 -10.75 23.39 -4.67
C ASN A 192 -11.33 22.36 -3.69
N MET A 193 -11.57 21.13 -4.16
CA MET A 193 -11.98 20.01 -3.34
C MET A 193 -10.93 19.69 -2.24
N HIS A 194 -9.66 19.53 -2.60
CA HIS A 194 -8.59 19.26 -1.62
C HIS A 194 -8.34 20.43 -0.65
N GLN A 195 -8.48 21.67 -1.11
CA GLN A 195 -8.42 22.86 -0.25
C GLN A 195 -9.58 22.89 0.76
N ARG A 196 -10.78 22.47 0.37
CA ARG A 196 -11.91 22.32 1.30
C ARG A 196 -11.62 21.26 2.35
N ILE A 197 -11.08 20.11 1.93
CA ILE A 197 -10.72 19.04 2.86
C ILE A 197 -9.72 19.54 3.90
N SER A 198 -8.61 20.14 3.44
CA SER A 198 -7.53 20.60 4.32
C SER A 198 -7.96 21.71 5.28
N LYS A 199 -8.87 22.61 4.85
CA LYS A 199 -9.33 23.74 5.67
C LYS A 199 -10.50 23.40 6.60
N HIS A 200 -11.40 22.50 6.20
CA HIS A 200 -12.70 22.37 6.85
C HIS A 200 -13.08 20.94 7.24
N LEU A 201 -12.48 19.90 6.64
CA LEU A 201 -12.93 18.51 6.81
C LEU A 201 -11.88 17.59 7.44
N MET A 202 -10.78 18.14 7.98
CA MET A 202 -9.72 17.32 8.58
C MET A 202 -10.20 16.47 9.79
N ASN A 203 -11.28 16.86 10.47
CA ASN A 203 -11.91 16.03 11.52
C ASN A 203 -12.49 14.72 10.98
N GLY A 204 -12.89 14.69 9.70
CA GLY A 204 -13.35 13.49 9.01
C GLY A 204 -12.21 12.62 8.46
N ILE A 205 -10.94 12.98 8.68
CA ILE A 205 -9.77 12.27 8.15
C ILE A 205 -9.03 11.52 9.27
N ALA A 206 -9.00 10.20 9.18
CA ALA A 206 -8.18 9.36 10.04
C ALA A 206 -6.69 9.44 9.67
N GLY A 207 -6.39 9.60 8.38
CA GLY A 207 -5.04 9.86 7.92
C GLY A 207 -4.85 9.91 6.41
N ILE A 208 -3.75 10.54 5.98
CA ILE A 208 -3.36 10.79 4.59
C ILE A 208 -1.95 10.21 4.35
N ARG A 209 -1.85 9.29 3.39
CA ARG A 209 -0.58 8.71 2.95
C ARG A 209 -0.30 9.13 1.51
N LEU A 210 0.84 9.77 1.31
CA LEU A 210 1.34 10.06 -0.03
C LEU A 210 2.35 8.97 -0.42
N SER A 211 2.05 8.21 -1.47
CA SER A 211 2.96 7.22 -2.03
C SER A 211 3.85 7.86 -3.09
N PHE A 212 5.15 7.94 -2.83
CA PHE A 212 6.14 8.46 -3.76
C PHE A 212 7.00 7.33 -4.31
N SER A 213 6.88 7.04 -5.61
CA SER A 213 7.56 5.90 -6.25
C SER A 213 7.89 6.18 -7.71
N ALA A 214 8.85 5.40 -8.23
CA ALA A 214 9.35 5.56 -9.60
C ALA A 214 8.38 5.06 -10.71
N TYR A 215 7.16 4.66 -10.35
CA TYR A 215 6.27 3.90 -11.23
C TYR A 215 4.98 4.61 -11.60
N THR A 216 4.72 5.79 -11.05
CA THR A 216 3.54 6.57 -11.44
C THR A 216 3.66 6.97 -12.91
N HIS A 217 2.52 7.12 -13.60
CA HIS A 217 2.51 7.56 -15.00
C HIS A 217 3.29 8.88 -15.17
N GLY A 218 3.09 9.83 -14.26
CA GLY A 218 3.78 11.12 -14.25
C GLY A 218 5.29 11.01 -14.06
N TYR A 219 5.76 10.17 -13.12
CA TYR A 219 7.19 10.03 -12.83
C TYR A 219 7.97 9.38 -13.98
N THR A 220 7.35 8.42 -14.67
CA THR A 220 7.99 7.62 -15.74
C THR A 220 8.17 8.38 -17.05
N ASN A 221 7.78 9.67 -17.13
CA ASN A 221 7.76 10.45 -18.37
C ASN A 221 6.95 9.77 -19.49
N ALA A 222 5.84 9.11 -19.13
CA ALA A 222 4.94 8.54 -20.11
C ALA A 222 4.34 9.62 -21.03
N LEU A 223 3.67 9.20 -22.12
CA LEU A 223 3.12 10.10 -23.13
C LEU A 223 2.27 11.22 -22.48
N ASN A 224 2.53 12.48 -22.86
CA ASN A 224 1.91 13.70 -22.32
C ASN A 224 2.17 13.99 -20.82
N THR A 225 3.15 13.32 -20.20
CA THR A 225 3.57 13.59 -18.82
C THR A 225 5.06 13.95 -18.71
N SER A 226 5.47 14.49 -17.57
CA SER A 226 6.89 14.55 -17.17
C SER A 226 7.10 14.43 -15.68
N ARG A 227 8.29 13.96 -15.31
CA ARG A 227 8.77 13.90 -13.93
C ARG A 227 8.81 15.27 -13.27
N HIS A 228 9.19 16.32 -13.99
CA HIS A 228 9.20 17.68 -13.43
C HIS A 228 7.78 18.15 -13.05
N GLU A 229 6.80 17.94 -13.93
CA GLU A 229 5.40 18.24 -13.62
C GLU A 229 4.87 17.39 -12.46
N PHE A 230 5.30 16.13 -12.38
CA PHE A 230 4.93 15.23 -11.29
C PHE A 230 5.49 15.75 -9.95
N GLU A 231 6.73 16.22 -9.93
CA GLU A 231 7.35 16.84 -8.76
C GLU A 231 6.60 18.10 -8.32
N LEU A 232 6.21 18.98 -9.25
CA LEU A 232 5.45 20.19 -8.94
C LEU A 232 4.03 19.89 -8.46
N ASP A 233 3.34 18.93 -9.08
CA ASP A 233 2.01 18.46 -8.63
C ASP A 233 2.07 17.84 -7.24
N THR A 234 3.14 17.08 -6.95
CA THR A 234 3.36 16.51 -5.61
C THR A 234 3.66 17.60 -4.58
N ALA A 235 4.43 18.63 -4.97
CA ALA A 235 4.73 19.77 -4.10
C ALA A 235 3.46 20.57 -3.75
N GLU A 236 2.57 20.80 -4.72
CA GLU A 236 1.25 21.43 -4.49
C GLU A 236 0.40 20.63 -3.51
N PHE A 237 0.39 19.30 -3.64
CA PHE A 237 -0.32 18.43 -2.71
C PHE A 237 0.21 18.59 -1.28
N LEU A 238 1.54 18.62 -1.11
CA LEU A 238 2.16 18.83 0.19
C LEU A 238 1.81 20.21 0.76
N ASP A 239 1.84 21.26 -0.06
CA ASP A 239 1.45 22.61 0.38
C ASP A 239 -0.01 22.67 0.83
N THR A 240 -0.93 22.05 0.07
CA THR A 240 -2.36 21.98 0.42
C THR A 240 -2.60 21.33 1.78
N TYR A 241 -1.81 20.31 2.13
CA TYR A 241 -1.91 19.60 3.41
C TYR A 241 -0.78 19.94 4.39
N ARG A 242 -0.13 21.11 4.23
CA ARG A 242 1.06 21.50 4.98
C ARG A 242 0.88 21.36 6.49
N ASN A 243 -0.22 21.90 7.01
CA ASN A 243 -0.53 21.87 8.44
C ASN A 243 -0.64 20.44 8.97
N THR A 244 -1.14 19.52 8.15
CA THR A 244 -1.28 18.10 8.53
C THR A 244 0.08 17.42 8.55
N PHE A 245 0.87 17.55 7.50
CA PHE A 245 2.19 16.89 7.38
C PHE A 245 3.24 17.48 8.33
N LEU A 246 3.14 18.76 8.69
CA LEU A 246 4.03 19.41 9.67
C LEU A 246 3.47 19.42 11.09
N SER A 247 2.31 18.80 11.33
CA SER A 247 1.73 18.70 12.67
C SER A 247 2.58 17.86 13.62
N GLN A 248 2.39 18.06 14.92
CA GLN A 248 3.00 17.21 15.95
C GLN A 248 2.48 15.77 15.90
N ASN A 249 1.29 15.57 15.35
CA ASN A 249 0.64 14.26 15.25
C ASN A 249 1.05 13.47 14.00
N LYS A 250 2.00 13.95 13.17
CA LYS A 250 2.48 13.25 11.96
C LYS A 250 2.97 11.83 12.24
N GLY A 251 2.89 10.94 11.24
CA GLY A 251 3.19 9.53 11.40
C GLY A 251 2.40 8.62 10.48
N ARG A 252 2.77 7.34 10.44
CA ARG A 252 2.10 6.30 9.63
C ARG A 252 0.60 6.19 9.87
N LYS A 253 0.11 6.57 11.05
CA LYS A 253 -1.32 6.50 11.40
C LYS A 253 -2.11 7.71 10.88
N THR A 254 -1.48 8.87 10.82
CA THR A 254 -2.06 10.21 10.59
C THR A 254 -1.60 10.80 9.26
N ALA A 255 -0.35 11.22 9.11
CA ALA A 255 0.17 11.75 7.86
C ALA A 255 1.63 11.39 7.64
N CYS A 256 1.93 10.74 6.52
CA CYS A 256 3.29 10.40 6.11
C CYS A 256 3.43 10.28 4.59
N ILE A 257 4.68 10.33 4.14
CA ILE A 257 5.10 10.16 2.77
C ILE A 257 5.88 8.84 2.71
N GLU A 258 5.42 7.90 1.91
CA GLU A 258 6.00 6.58 1.77
C GLU A 258 6.85 6.51 0.50
N LEU A 259 8.16 6.37 0.67
CA LEU A 259 9.11 6.09 -0.42
C LEU A 259 9.08 4.59 -0.71
N ARG A 260 8.79 4.24 -1.96
CA ARG A 260 8.73 2.85 -2.45
C ARG A 260 9.72 2.68 -3.60
N PHE A 261 10.63 1.74 -3.44
CA PHE A 261 11.70 1.49 -4.40
C PHE A 261 11.37 0.31 -5.31
N LYS A 262 11.81 0.41 -6.58
CA LYS A 262 11.83 -0.72 -7.52
C LYS A 262 12.68 -1.85 -6.94
N PRO A 263 12.32 -3.14 -7.05
CA PRO A 263 13.15 -4.21 -6.53
C PRO A 263 14.28 -4.48 -7.53
N LEU A 264 15.45 -4.88 -7.03
CA LEU A 264 16.50 -5.45 -7.88
C LEU A 264 16.34 -6.97 -7.91
N VAL A 265 15.71 -7.45 -8.99
CA VAL A 265 15.51 -8.87 -9.29
C VAL A 265 16.38 -9.23 -10.49
N VAL A 266 17.27 -10.21 -10.32
CA VAL A 266 18.19 -10.62 -11.38
C VAL A 266 17.99 -12.10 -11.68
N SER A 267 17.62 -12.42 -12.92
CA SER A 267 17.59 -13.79 -13.41
C SER A 267 19.03 -14.22 -13.73
N GLN A 268 19.55 -15.18 -12.99
CA GLN A 268 20.93 -15.66 -13.14
C GLN A 268 21.07 -17.03 -12.47
N ASP A 269 22.09 -17.79 -12.87
CA ASP A 269 22.33 -19.11 -12.28
C ASP A 269 22.58 -19.01 -10.77
N VAL A 270 21.98 -19.93 -10.02
CA VAL A 270 22.13 -20.07 -8.56
C VAL A 270 22.40 -21.53 -8.30
N ARG A 271 23.64 -21.85 -7.92
CA ARG A 271 24.05 -23.21 -7.57
C ARG A 271 24.24 -23.32 -6.08
N VAL A 272 23.59 -24.32 -5.51
CA VAL A 272 23.77 -24.72 -4.11
C VAL A 272 24.51 -26.04 -4.12
N LEU A 273 25.70 -26.05 -3.55
CA LEU A 273 26.62 -27.18 -3.54
C LEU A 273 26.92 -27.59 -2.10
N ASN A 274 27.27 -28.86 -1.90
CA ASN A 274 27.86 -29.33 -0.65
C ASN A 274 29.36 -29.53 -0.86
N TYR A 275 30.17 -28.92 0.00
CA TYR A 275 31.63 -29.05 0.01
C TYR A 275 32.09 -29.33 1.44
N ASP A 276 32.68 -30.50 1.70
CA ASP A 276 33.12 -30.95 3.03
C ASP A 276 32.05 -30.75 4.13
N GLY A 277 30.80 -31.12 3.83
CA GLY A 277 29.67 -31.00 4.77
C GLY A 277 29.16 -29.57 4.96
N ARG A 278 29.55 -28.61 4.11
CA ARG A 278 29.15 -27.20 4.18
C ARG A 278 28.36 -26.80 2.95
N ILE A 279 27.38 -25.92 3.14
CA ILE A 279 26.64 -25.32 2.02
C ILE A 279 27.49 -24.22 1.37
N ILE A 280 27.63 -24.30 0.06
CA ILE A 280 28.23 -23.27 -0.80
C ILE A 280 27.16 -22.77 -1.76
N ILE A 281 26.92 -21.47 -1.79
CA ILE A 281 26.00 -20.84 -2.76
C ILE A 281 26.79 -19.96 -3.71
N ARG A 282 26.60 -20.19 -5.00
CA ARG A 282 27.24 -19.43 -6.08
C ARG A 282 26.17 -18.74 -6.90
N SER A 283 26.29 -17.44 -7.09
CA SER A 283 25.42 -16.70 -8.00
C SER A 283 26.02 -15.36 -8.40
N GLY A 284 26.35 -15.20 -9.69
CA GLY A 284 26.88 -13.95 -10.22
C GLY A 284 28.09 -13.44 -9.42
N SER A 285 27.98 -12.24 -8.86
CA SER A 285 29.04 -11.60 -8.06
C SER A 285 29.13 -12.10 -6.60
N TYR A 286 28.44 -13.19 -6.24
CA TYR A 286 28.37 -13.73 -4.88
C TYR A 286 28.86 -15.18 -4.80
N LEU A 287 29.71 -15.43 -3.80
CA LEU A 287 30.05 -16.74 -3.28
C LEU A 287 29.79 -16.75 -1.77
N VAL A 288 28.82 -17.53 -1.32
CA VAL A 288 28.47 -17.70 0.10
C VAL A 288 28.98 -19.04 0.57
N ILE A 289 29.68 -19.05 1.70
CA ILE A 289 30.34 -20.23 2.27
C ILE A 289 29.89 -20.38 3.70
N GLN A 290 29.16 -21.45 4.03
CA GLN A 290 28.83 -21.77 5.41
C GLN A 290 30.12 -22.03 6.22
N GLN A 291 30.24 -21.47 7.42
CA GLN A 291 31.49 -21.60 8.20
C GLN A 291 31.61 -22.96 8.88
N ASN A 292 30.54 -23.44 9.50
CA ASN A 292 30.46 -24.73 10.20
C ASN A 292 29.83 -25.82 9.31
N THR A 293 29.96 -27.07 9.74
CA THR A 293 29.34 -28.25 9.10
C THR A 293 27.98 -28.59 9.71
N ASP A 294 27.41 -27.68 10.50
CA ASP A 294 26.11 -27.92 11.13
C ASP A 294 25.03 -27.91 10.05
N ASP A 295 24.04 -28.79 10.15
CA ASP A 295 22.93 -28.75 9.21
C ASP A 295 22.18 -27.42 9.32
N LEU A 296 21.87 -26.82 8.17
CA LEU A 296 21.09 -25.59 8.13
C LEU A 296 19.63 -25.91 8.47
N GLU A 297 19.12 -25.30 9.53
CA GLU A 297 17.72 -25.47 9.93
C GLU A 297 16.79 -25.05 8.78
N LYS A 298 15.90 -25.94 8.39
CA LYS A 298 15.05 -25.77 7.20
C LYS A 298 13.80 -24.97 7.53
N ASN A 299 13.29 -24.30 6.50
CA ASN A 299 12.00 -23.61 6.49
C ASN A 299 11.90 -22.48 7.54
N ALA A 300 12.94 -21.67 7.65
CA ALA A 300 12.87 -20.44 8.43
C ALA A 300 11.70 -19.55 7.93
N SER A 301 10.91 -19.04 8.85
CA SER A 301 9.72 -18.23 8.58
C SER A 301 9.62 -17.08 9.57
N ILE A 302 8.75 -16.09 9.32
CA ILE A 302 8.53 -15.01 10.28
C ILE A 302 7.74 -15.52 11.48
N CYS A 303 8.21 -15.19 12.68
CA CYS A 303 7.52 -15.54 13.93
C CYS A 303 6.38 -14.60 14.28
N ASP A 304 6.60 -13.29 14.09
CA ASP A 304 5.68 -12.23 14.48
C ASP A 304 5.61 -11.20 13.34
N PRO A 305 4.45 -11.03 12.69
CA PRO A 305 4.31 -10.06 11.61
C PRO A 305 4.43 -8.61 12.09
N HIS A 306 4.33 -8.33 13.40
CA HIS A 306 4.53 -6.98 13.96
C HIS A 306 5.98 -6.69 14.35
N ASP A 307 6.87 -7.68 14.34
CA ASP A 307 8.28 -7.47 14.62
C ASP A 307 8.98 -6.79 13.42
N HIS A 308 9.31 -5.51 13.61
CA HIS A 308 10.06 -4.73 12.63
C HIS A 308 11.54 -5.16 12.47
N GLY A 309 12.07 -5.97 13.40
CA GLY A 309 13.34 -6.68 13.29
C GLY A 309 13.30 -7.84 12.29
N LYS A 310 12.09 -8.34 11.97
CA LYS A 310 11.83 -9.46 11.07
C LYS A 310 12.46 -10.76 11.57
N LYS A 311 12.41 -10.99 12.87
CA LYS A 311 13.01 -12.18 13.46
C LYS A 311 12.41 -13.45 12.85
N LEU A 312 13.28 -14.34 12.41
CA LEU A 312 12.93 -15.63 11.85
C LEU A 312 12.82 -16.70 12.94
N SER A 313 12.10 -17.77 12.62
CA SER A 313 11.87 -18.93 13.49
C SER A 313 13.10 -19.76 13.73
N ALA A 314 14.01 -19.78 12.75
CA ALA A 314 15.28 -20.47 12.81
C ALA A 314 16.42 -19.46 12.92
N ASN A 315 17.41 -19.75 13.76
CA ASN A 315 18.63 -18.95 13.80
C ASN A 315 19.44 -19.19 12.52
N GLY A 316 19.98 -18.11 11.95
CA GLY A 316 20.89 -18.23 10.82
C GLY A 316 22.24 -18.81 11.22
N THR A 317 22.84 -19.54 10.29
CA THR A 317 24.17 -20.13 10.46
C THR A 317 25.26 -19.18 9.96
N PRO A 318 26.36 -18.96 10.70
CA PRO A 318 27.45 -18.10 10.23
C PRO A 318 27.98 -18.49 8.85
N CYS A 319 28.13 -17.51 7.97
CA CYS A 319 28.67 -17.70 6.62
C CYS A 319 29.69 -16.60 6.28
N PHE A 320 30.62 -16.91 5.39
CA PHE A 320 31.38 -15.91 4.65
C PHE A 320 30.63 -15.52 3.38
N ILE A 321 30.61 -14.23 3.08
CA ILE A 321 30.07 -13.68 1.84
C ILE A 321 31.26 -13.07 1.09
N ILE A 322 31.62 -13.68 -0.04
CA ILE A 322 32.71 -13.23 -0.89
C ILE A 322 32.12 -12.58 -2.14
N ARG A 323 32.54 -11.34 -2.42
CA ARG A 323 32.16 -10.59 -3.61
C ARG A 323 33.37 -10.40 -4.52
N ALA A 324 33.16 -10.63 -5.80
CA ALA A 324 34.06 -10.28 -6.91
C ALA A 324 33.27 -10.31 -8.22
N LYS A 325 33.90 -9.93 -9.34
CA LYS A 325 33.26 -10.06 -10.66
C LYS A 325 32.86 -11.50 -10.92
N ALA A 326 31.68 -11.70 -11.51
CA ALA A 326 31.11 -13.02 -11.74
C ALA A 326 32.08 -13.97 -12.49
N GLU A 327 32.75 -13.47 -13.52
CA GLU A 327 33.75 -14.23 -14.30
C GLU A 327 34.94 -14.69 -13.46
N ILE A 328 35.36 -13.88 -12.49
CA ILE A 328 36.47 -14.23 -11.58
C ILE A 328 36.02 -15.35 -10.64
N LEU A 329 34.85 -15.20 -10.01
CA LEU A 329 34.32 -16.21 -9.11
C LEU A 329 34.06 -17.54 -9.82
N GLU A 330 33.50 -17.51 -11.03
CA GLU A 330 33.24 -18.73 -11.81
C GLU A 330 34.51 -19.57 -12.03
N ASN A 331 35.65 -18.92 -12.25
CA ASN A 331 36.92 -19.58 -12.51
C ASN A 331 37.72 -19.93 -11.26
N THR A 332 37.41 -19.35 -10.09
CA THR A 332 38.27 -19.43 -8.90
C THR A 332 37.56 -19.91 -7.64
N TRP A 333 36.25 -20.19 -7.68
CA TRP A 333 35.48 -20.47 -6.47
C TRP A 333 36.00 -21.66 -5.66
N GLU A 334 36.45 -22.77 -6.28
CA GLU A 334 36.92 -23.96 -5.55
C GLU A 334 38.17 -23.66 -4.72
N SER A 335 39.17 -23.03 -5.35
CA SER A 335 40.40 -22.65 -4.67
C SER A 335 40.17 -21.59 -3.61
N LEU A 336 39.22 -20.67 -3.83
CA LEU A 336 38.78 -19.70 -2.82
C LEU A 336 38.11 -20.37 -1.62
N VAL A 337 37.21 -21.32 -1.85
CA VAL A 337 36.56 -22.09 -0.77
C VAL A 337 37.61 -22.82 0.05
N GLN A 338 38.56 -23.52 -0.61
CA GLN A 338 39.65 -24.21 0.07
C GLN A 338 40.49 -23.25 0.92
N SER A 339 40.94 -22.12 0.35
CA SER A 339 41.77 -21.14 1.06
C SER A 339 41.05 -20.47 2.24
N ILE A 340 39.76 -20.21 2.10
CA ILE A 340 38.95 -19.62 3.18
C ILE A 340 38.71 -20.64 4.30
N LEU A 341 38.46 -21.90 3.97
CA LEU A 341 38.22 -22.94 4.97
C LEU A 341 39.50 -23.43 5.66
N SER A 342 40.65 -23.43 4.98
CA SER A 342 41.93 -23.85 5.58
C SER A 342 42.56 -22.78 6.46
N ASP A 343 42.76 -21.58 5.91
CA ASP A 343 43.62 -20.57 6.51
C ASP A 343 42.90 -19.24 6.75
N ASN A 344 41.60 -19.17 6.43
CA ASN A 344 40.79 -17.96 6.50
C ASN A 344 41.35 -16.79 5.67
N THR A 345 42.25 -17.07 4.71
CA THR A 345 42.98 -16.08 3.91
C THR A 345 42.21 -15.67 2.67
N LEU A 346 42.34 -14.40 2.29
CA LEU A 346 41.85 -13.86 1.03
C LEU A 346 43.02 -13.09 0.40
N SER A 347 43.68 -13.69 -0.59
CA SER A 347 45.02 -13.28 -1.03
C SER A 347 45.04 -12.13 -2.05
N SER A 348 43.90 -11.51 -2.37
CA SER A 348 43.80 -10.54 -3.46
C SER A 348 42.85 -9.39 -3.14
N SER A 349 43.25 -8.17 -3.52
CA SER A 349 42.45 -6.95 -3.41
C SER A 349 41.19 -6.94 -4.30
N HIS A 350 41.02 -7.95 -5.16
CA HIS A 350 39.86 -8.08 -6.05
C HIS A 350 38.63 -8.68 -5.34
N PHE A 351 38.81 -9.23 -4.15
CA PHE A 351 37.73 -9.85 -3.38
C PHE A 351 37.36 -9.00 -2.17
N VAL A 352 36.06 -8.88 -1.93
CA VAL A 352 35.53 -8.35 -0.68
C VAL A 352 35.00 -9.51 0.13
N LYS A 353 35.38 -9.58 1.41
CA LYS A 353 34.93 -10.61 2.34
C LYS A 353 34.14 -9.99 3.46
N GLU A 354 32.96 -10.52 3.67
CA GLU A 354 32.04 -10.14 4.75
C GLU A 354 31.62 -11.40 5.53
N ILE A 355 31.09 -11.19 6.73
CA ILE A 355 30.50 -12.24 7.55
C ILE A 355 29.01 -11.96 7.64
N GLY A 356 28.20 -13.01 7.54
CA GLY A 356 26.75 -12.90 7.65
C GLY A 356 26.13 -14.15 8.25
N LEU A 357 24.80 -14.19 8.21
CA LEU A 357 23.99 -15.31 8.66
C LEU A 357 23.18 -15.89 7.49
N LEU A 358 23.43 -17.15 7.17
CA LEU A 358 22.74 -17.91 6.14
C LEU A 358 21.49 -18.58 6.73
N HIS A 359 20.39 -18.51 5.98
CA HIS A 359 19.11 -19.13 6.32
C HIS A 359 18.58 -19.94 5.13
N HIS A 360 17.87 -21.02 5.43
CA HIS A 360 17.11 -21.79 4.45
C HIS A 360 15.62 -21.49 4.62
N LEU A 361 14.96 -21.05 3.55
CA LEU A 361 13.55 -20.70 3.52
C LEU A 361 12.84 -21.49 2.43
N ASN A 362 11.51 -21.44 2.44
CA ASN A 362 10.68 -22.11 1.45
C ASN A 362 9.46 -21.28 1.09
N ASN A 363 9.01 -21.38 -0.16
CA ASN A 363 7.71 -20.86 -0.59
C ASN A 363 7.05 -21.88 -1.55
N GLU A 364 5.96 -21.49 -2.22
CA GLU A 364 5.26 -22.37 -3.17
C GLU A 364 6.16 -22.84 -4.33
N ASP A 365 7.17 -22.04 -4.73
CA ASP A 365 8.11 -22.40 -5.79
C ASP A 365 9.26 -23.30 -5.29
N GLY A 366 9.26 -23.65 -4.01
CA GLY A 366 10.29 -24.47 -3.38
C GLY A 366 11.35 -23.65 -2.63
N GLU A 367 12.48 -24.31 -2.33
CA GLU A 367 13.50 -23.75 -1.46
C GLU A 367 14.17 -22.50 -2.05
N TYR A 368 14.61 -21.64 -1.14
CA TYR A 368 15.49 -20.51 -1.41
C TYR A 368 16.31 -20.17 -0.16
N TYR A 369 17.40 -19.44 -0.35
CA TYR A 369 18.37 -19.16 0.70
C TYR A 369 18.46 -17.66 0.91
N ALA A 370 18.73 -17.23 2.14
CA ALA A 370 18.92 -15.83 2.45
C ALA A 370 20.16 -15.60 3.30
N VAL A 371 20.95 -14.58 2.96
CA VAL A 371 21.99 -14.06 3.84
C VAL A 371 21.50 -12.77 4.47
N ASN A 372 21.71 -12.61 5.78
CA ASN A 372 21.33 -11.42 6.55
C ASN A 372 19.86 -11.02 6.35
N ALA A 373 18.95 -12.01 6.38
CA ALA A 373 17.52 -11.84 6.12
C ALA A 373 16.82 -10.89 7.11
N GLU A 374 17.30 -10.87 8.36
CA GLU A 374 16.78 -10.04 9.43
C GLU A 374 17.34 -8.62 9.40
N ARG A 375 16.62 -7.67 9.99
CA ARG A 375 17.14 -6.30 10.20
C ARG A 375 17.93 -6.25 11.50
N ASN A 376 19.10 -5.62 11.46
CA ASN A 376 19.93 -5.38 12.65
C ASN A 376 20.23 -3.88 12.86
N SER A 377 21.08 -3.57 13.84
CA SER A 377 21.49 -2.20 14.17
C SER A 377 22.34 -1.50 13.10
N GLN A 378 22.88 -2.24 12.14
CA GLN A 378 23.61 -1.71 10.99
C GLN A 378 22.70 -1.44 9.79
N GLY A 379 21.54 -2.09 9.72
CA GLY A 379 20.55 -1.83 8.69
C GLY A 379 19.91 -3.10 8.14
N VAL A 380 19.57 -3.07 6.86
CA VAL A 380 19.01 -4.20 6.10
C VAL A 380 19.95 -4.49 4.93
N HIS A 381 20.65 -5.62 4.98
CA HIS A 381 21.64 -6.06 3.99
C HIS A 381 21.28 -7.42 3.38
N ALA A 382 19.99 -7.75 3.39
CA ALA A 382 19.50 -9.07 2.98
C ALA A 382 19.78 -9.34 1.49
N LYS A 383 20.23 -10.54 1.16
CA LYS A 383 20.25 -11.06 -0.23
C LYS A 383 19.55 -12.42 -0.26
N PHE A 384 18.73 -12.64 -1.28
CA PHE A 384 17.93 -13.85 -1.44
C PHE A 384 18.32 -14.58 -2.72
N PHE A 385 18.62 -15.87 -2.61
CA PHE A 385 19.10 -16.73 -3.69
C PHE A 385 18.08 -17.84 -3.96
N TYR A 386 17.59 -17.89 -5.20
CA TYR A 386 16.55 -18.83 -5.64
C TYR A 386 17.17 -19.82 -6.62
N PRO A 387 17.54 -21.04 -6.18
CA PRO A 387 17.98 -22.10 -7.09
C PRO A 387 16.87 -22.49 -8.06
N LEU A 388 17.22 -23.16 -9.16
CA LEU A 388 16.20 -23.68 -10.06
C LEU A 388 15.44 -24.83 -9.37
N THR A 389 14.12 -24.85 -9.51
CA THR A 389 13.24 -25.93 -9.03
C THR A 389 12.29 -26.34 -10.15
N GLU A 390 11.48 -27.38 -9.95
CA GLU A 390 10.49 -27.81 -10.95
C GLU A 390 9.39 -26.76 -11.20
N CYS A 391 9.03 -25.98 -10.18
CA CYS A 391 7.96 -24.98 -10.26
C CYS A 391 8.47 -23.61 -10.74
N ARG A 392 9.73 -23.28 -10.43
CA ARG A 392 10.27 -21.94 -10.66
C ARG A 392 10.69 -21.74 -12.12
N PRO A 393 10.30 -20.63 -12.77
CA PRO A 393 10.59 -20.43 -14.19
C PRO A 393 12.10 -20.33 -14.49
N ASN A 394 12.88 -19.66 -13.64
CA ASN A 394 14.34 -19.64 -13.69
C ASN A 394 14.94 -19.48 -12.28
N SER A 395 16.23 -19.78 -12.13
CA SER A 395 17.01 -19.35 -10.98
C SER A 395 17.28 -17.84 -10.99
N GLY A 396 17.58 -17.28 -9.82
CA GLY A 396 18.01 -15.89 -9.72
C GLY A 396 18.13 -15.36 -8.30
N MET A 397 18.29 -14.05 -8.20
CA MET A 397 18.55 -13.36 -6.94
C MET A 397 17.58 -12.18 -6.77
N ILE A 398 17.17 -11.93 -5.53
CA ILE A 398 16.58 -10.66 -5.12
C ILE A 398 17.56 -9.98 -4.18
N ASP A 399 17.96 -8.77 -4.51
CA ASP A 399 18.65 -7.90 -3.57
C ASP A 399 17.61 -7.25 -2.64
N GLY A 400 17.65 -7.64 -1.36
CA GLY A 400 16.79 -7.12 -0.30
C GLY A 400 17.40 -5.93 0.46
N GLU A 401 18.59 -5.48 0.08
CA GLU A 401 19.29 -4.39 0.75
C GLU A 401 18.56 -3.06 0.59
N ARG A 402 18.47 -2.31 1.70
CA ARG A 402 17.84 -0.99 1.72
C ARG A 402 18.89 0.09 1.74
N TYR A 403 19.57 0.30 0.61
CA TYR A 403 20.69 1.24 0.46
C TYR A 403 20.40 2.63 1.06
N HIS A 404 19.24 3.21 0.75
CA HIS A 404 18.84 4.51 1.27
C HIS A 404 18.68 4.50 2.81
N LEU A 405 17.93 3.55 3.36
CA LEU A 405 17.78 3.40 4.82
C LEU A 405 19.12 3.17 5.51
N ASN A 406 19.99 2.32 4.95
CA ASN A 406 21.30 2.02 5.52
C ASN A 406 22.16 3.29 5.60
N MET A 407 22.14 4.13 4.56
CA MET A 407 22.84 5.42 4.58
C MET A 407 22.24 6.40 5.58
N LEU A 408 20.91 6.46 5.72
CA LEU A 408 20.26 7.25 6.77
C LEU A 408 20.68 6.82 8.18
N LEU A 409 20.78 5.51 8.43
CA LEU A 409 21.22 4.96 9.71
C LEU A 409 22.72 5.20 9.97
N ALA A 410 23.55 5.22 8.93
CA ALA A 410 24.97 5.56 9.06
C ALA A 410 25.15 7.06 9.39
N LEU A 411 24.35 7.91 8.76
CA LEU A 411 24.35 9.35 8.99
C LEU A 411 23.76 9.74 10.34
N SER A 412 22.72 9.06 10.83
CA SER A 412 22.13 9.36 12.14
C SER A 412 23.05 9.08 13.33
N LYS A 413 24.15 8.33 13.12
CA LYS A 413 25.23 8.14 14.09
C LYS A 413 26.19 9.34 14.15
N GLN A 414 26.10 10.25 13.19
CA GLN A 414 26.80 11.52 13.17
C GLN A 414 25.84 12.58 13.74
N GLU A 415 26.34 13.52 14.55
CA GLU A 415 25.52 14.65 15.00
C GLU A 415 25.26 15.57 13.79
N LEU A 416 24.08 15.43 13.18
CA LEU A 416 23.70 16.18 11.98
C LEU A 416 22.65 17.25 12.31
N ASP A 417 22.81 18.41 11.68
CA ASP A 417 21.81 19.50 11.71
C ASP A 417 20.59 19.22 10.82
N GLN A 418 20.59 18.07 10.11
CA GLN A 418 19.53 17.63 9.20
C GLN A 418 19.24 18.66 8.10
N SER A 419 20.31 19.24 7.56
CA SER A 419 20.32 20.26 6.53
C SER A 419 20.24 19.68 5.11
N TRP A 420 20.01 20.54 4.10
CA TRP A 420 20.18 20.12 2.70
C TRP A 420 21.62 19.73 2.37
N ASN A 421 22.61 20.28 3.07
CA ASN A 421 24.00 19.85 2.94
C ASN A 421 24.21 18.42 3.48
N ASP A 422 23.49 18.02 4.52
CA ASP A 422 23.51 16.63 5.00
C ASP A 422 22.80 15.68 4.02
N PHE A 423 21.80 16.18 3.29
CA PHE A 423 21.22 15.44 2.17
C PHE A 423 22.23 15.27 1.03
N ASP A 424 23.01 16.30 0.70
CA ASP A 424 24.08 16.19 -0.32
C ASP A 424 25.15 15.17 0.11
N LYS A 425 25.53 15.14 1.39
CA LYS A 425 26.41 14.08 1.96
C LYS A 425 25.79 12.69 1.80
N LEU A 426 24.49 12.52 2.05
CA LEU A 426 23.77 11.25 1.83
C LEU A 426 23.90 10.78 0.37
N ILE A 427 23.71 11.70 -0.59
CA ILE A 427 23.86 11.40 -2.02
C ILE A 427 25.30 11.03 -2.36
N GLU A 428 26.29 11.72 -1.79
CA GLU A 428 27.70 11.41 -1.98
C GLU A 428 28.04 10.01 -1.44
N MET A 429 27.54 9.64 -0.26
CA MET A 429 27.72 8.30 0.33
C MET A 429 27.08 7.20 -0.50
N LEU A 430 25.87 7.42 -1.02
CA LEU A 430 25.23 6.48 -1.96
C LEU A 430 26.05 6.34 -3.24
N SER A 431 26.58 7.45 -3.77
CA SER A 431 27.40 7.45 -5.00
C SER A 431 28.73 6.74 -4.80
N LYS A 432 29.40 6.95 -3.66
CA LYS A 432 30.60 6.21 -3.24
C LYS A 432 30.32 4.72 -3.09
N THR A 433 29.17 4.37 -2.49
CA THR A 433 28.72 2.98 -2.38
C THR A 433 28.55 2.35 -3.76
N ALA A 434 27.85 3.02 -4.68
CA ALA A 434 27.71 2.54 -6.06
C ALA A 434 29.07 2.35 -6.75
N ASN A 435 29.99 3.30 -6.62
CA ASN A 435 31.32 3.20 -7.23
C ASN A 435 32.15 2.04 -6.68
N ARG A 436 32.04 1.76 -5.37
CA ARG A 436 32.70 0.60 -4.75
C ARG A 436 32.10 -0.71 -5.25
N VAL A 437 30.76 -0.79 -5.32
CA VAL A 437 30.04 -1.96 -5.81
C VAL A 437 30.36 -2.23 -7.28
N ASP A 438 30.54 -1.18 -8.10
CA ASP A 438 30.86 -1.27 -9.52
C ASP A 438 32.16 -2.04 -9.82
N LEU A 439 33.05 -2.16 -8.83
CA LEU A 439 34.28 -2.94 -8.93
C LEU A 439 34.00 -4.44 -9.13
N TYR A 440 32.86 -4.93 -8.65
CA TYR A 440 32.49 -6.34 -8.69
C TYR A 440 31.07 -6.63 -9.22
N ASP A 441 30.15 -5.65 -9.20
CA ASP A 441 28.77 -5.80 -9.68
C ASP A 441 28.25 -4.51 -10.32
N THR A 442 28.30 -4.46 -11.65
CA THR A 442 27.86 -3.29 -12.41
C THR A 442 26.34 -3.11 -12.42
N VAL A 443 25.58 -4.20 -12.26
CA VAL A 443 24.10 -4.17 -12.26
C VAL A 443 23.61 -3.57 -10.95
N GLU A 444 24.12 -4.03 -9.81
CA GLU A 444 23.84 -3.49 -8.48
C GLU A 444 24.26 -2.02 -8.38
N ALA A 445 25.44 -1.67 -8.89
CA ALA A 445 25.90 -0.28 -8.92
C ALA A 445 25.00 0.64 -9.77
N GLN A 446 24.55 0.17 -10.94
CA GLN A 446 23.60 0.93 -11.77
C GLN A 446 22.23 1.07 -11.11
N TYR A 447 21.76 0.04 -10.40
CA TYR A 447 20.53 0.10 -9.62
C TYR A 447 20.58 1.20 -8.55
N ILE A 448 21.67 1.27 -7.77
CA ILE A 448 21.86 2.33 -6.77
C ILE A 448 21.82 3.71 -7.43
N ARG A 449 22.49 3.89 -8.59
CA ARG A 449 22.55 5.17 -9.30
C ARG A 449 21.20 5.59 -9.89
N LYS A 450 20.48 4.68 -10.55
CA LYS A 450 19.31 5.01 -11.38
C LYS A 450 17.98 4.85 -10.67
N GLU A 451 17.88 3.93 -9.71
CA GLU A 451 16.61 3.61 -9.05
C GLU A 451 16.54 4.18 -7.63
N ILE A 452 17.67 4.16 -6.89
CA ILE A 452 17.74 4.71 -5.53
C ILE A 452 18.00 6.22 -5.56
N ILE A 453 19.17 6.64 -6.08
CA ILE A 453 19.62 8.04 -6.04
C ILE A 453 18.64 8.98 -6.77
N ASP A 454 18.14 8.59 -7.94
CA ASP A 454 17.20 9.43 -8.71
C ASP A 454 15.89 9.68 -7.97
N LEU A 455 15.33 8.64 -7.33
CA LEU A 455 14.08 8.75 -6.58
C LEU A 455 14.24 9.67 -5.37
N VAL A 456 15.31 9.50 -4.59
CA VAL A 456 15.55 10.34 -3.40
C VAL A 456 15.84 11.79 -3.75
N LYS A 457 16.56 12.04 -4.86
CA LYS A 457 16.77 13.39 -5.40
C LYS A 457 15.46 14.03 -5.86
N SER A 458 14.60 13.26 -6.53
CA SER A 458 13.27 13.72 -6.92
C SER A 458 12.43 14.10 -5.71
N TYR A 459 12.44 13.25 -4.66
CA TYR A 459 11.73 13.53 -3.42
C TYR A 459 12.26 14.78 -2.69
N ALA A 460 13.58 14.94 -2.58
CA ALA A 460 14.17 16.14 -1.98
C ALA A 460 13.78 17.42 -2.73
N ARG A 461 13.77 17.40 -4.07
CA ARG A 461 13.27 18.52 -4.88
C ARG A 461 11.81 18.83 -4.60
N VAL A 462 10.95 17.82 -4.45
CA VAL A 462 9.54 18.02 -4.09
C VAL A 462 9.41 18.77 -2.76
N LEU A 463 10.16 18.36 -1.74
CA LEU A 463 10.17 19.05 -0.45
C LEU A 463 10.67 20.50 -0.59
N GLN A 464 11.70 20.73 -1.40
CA GLN A 464 12.22 22.08 -1.69
C GLN A 464 11.19 22.94 -2.42
N TYR A 465 10.54 22.43 -3.48
CA TYR A 465 9.48 23.15 -4.19
C TYR A 465 8.29 23.48 -3.28
N ALA A 466 7.95 22.57 -2.37
CA ALA A 466 6.94 22.79 -1.36
C ALA A 466 7.44 23.67 -0.20
N ASN A 467 8.65 24.23 -0.23
CA ASN A 467 9.21 25.02 0.88
C ASN A 467 9.10 24.32 2.25
N TYR A 468 9.38 23.01 2.30
CA TYR A 468 9.50 22.27 3.55
C TYR A 468 10.90 22.44 4.13
N PRO A 469 11.03 22.51 5.47
CA PRO A 469 12.34 22.51 6.11
C PRO A 469 13.06 21.18 5.87
N SER A 470 14.39 21.23 5.72
CA SER A 470 15.20 20.05 5.36
C SER A 470 15.10 18.90 6.36
N ASN A 471 14.88 19.21 7.65
CA ASN A 471 14.74 18.21 8.70
C ASN A 471 13.57 17.24 8.47
N VAL A 472 12.57 17.63 7.67
CA VAL A 472 11.46 16.76 7.26
C VAL A 472 11.96 15.53 6.49
N TYR A 473 12.98 15.68 5.64
CA TYR A 473 13.53 14.56 4.89
C TYR A 473 14.05 13.45 5.83
N PHE A 474 14.64 13.86 6.96
CA PHE A 474 15.24 12.96 7.94
C PHE A 474 14.26 12.48 9.03
N ASP A 475 13.05 13.03 9.05
CA ASP A 475 12.02 12.65 10.02
C ASP A 475 11.39 11.30 9.65
N LYS A 476 11.77 10.26 10.40
CA LYS A 476 11.27 8.88 10.22
C LYS A 476 9.75 8.72 10.35
N ASN A 477 9.05 9.68 10.96
CA ASN A 477 7.59 9.65 11.07
C ASN A 477 6.92 10.23 9.83
N LEU A 478 7.60 11.11 9.10
CA LEU A 478 7.08 11.80 7.93
C LEU A 478 7.62 11.20 6.63
N SER A 479 8.94 11.12 6.48
CA SER A 479 9.64 10.57 5.30
C SER A 479 9.96 9.10 5.54
N VAL A 480 9.03 8.22 5.17
CA VAL A 480 9.10 6.79 5.50
C VAL A 480 9.65 6.01 4.31
N ASP A 481 10.86 5.50 4.44
CA ASP A 481 11.33 4.42 3.57
C ASP A 481 10.53 3.15 3.88
N THR A 482 9.81 2.62 2.90
CA THR A 482 9.01 1.40 3.03
C THR A 482 9.70 0.17 2.43
N GLY A 483 10.88 0.34 1.82
CA GLY A 483 11.63 -0.71 1.15
C GLY A 483 11.18 -0.94 -0.30
N HIS A 484 11.46 -2.14 -0.80
CA HIS A 484 11.05 -2.55 -2.13
C HIS A 484 9.53 -2.79 -2.19
N ILE A 485 8.94 -2.59 -3.37
CA ILE A 485 7.59 -3.11 -3.64
C ILE A 485 7.56 -4.63 -3.42
N CYS A 486 6.36 -5.19 -3.32
CA CYS A 486 6.17 -6.62 -3.19
C CYS A 486 5.73 -7.27 -4.50
N ASN A 487 5.91 -8.59 -4.63
CA ASN A 487 5.32 -9.39 -5.72
C ASN A 487 3.79 -9.47 -5.55
N LEU A 488 3.09 -8.39 -5.83
CA LEU A 488 1.63 -8.26 -5.72
C LEU A 488 1.04 -7.62 -6.98
N GLY A 489 -0.05 -8.20 -7.47
CA GLY A 489 -0.77 -7.71 -8.65
C GLY A 489 0.14 -7.52 -9.85
N ARG A 490 0.18 -6.31 -10.41
CA ARG A 490 1.00 -6.02 -11.61
C ARG A 490 2.50 -6.04 -11.33
N ALA A 491 2.93 -5.87 -10.08
CA ALA A 491 4.34 -5.91 -9.70
C ALA A 491 5.00 -7.25 -10.06
N TYR A 492 4.21 -8.31 -10.25
CA TYR A 492 4.66 -9.58 -10.82
C TYR A 492 5.54 -9.43 -12.06
N HIS A 493 5.35 -8.38 -12.87
CA HIS A 493 6.22 -8.14 -14.03
C HIS A 493 7.70 -7.98 -13.69
N GLU A 494 8.03 -7.51 -12.48
CA GLU A 494 9.40 -7.38 -11.98
C GLU A 494 9.95 -8.72 -11.45
N TYR A 495 9.08 -9.66 -11.07
CA TYR A 495 9.44 -10.93 -10.43
C TYR A 495 9.26 -12.16 -11.31
N LYS A 496 8.52 -12.06 -12.42
CA LYS A 496 8.12 -13.17 -13.30
C LYS A 496 9.26 -14.03 -13.84
N ALA A 497 10.49 -13.51 -13.81
CA ALA A 497 11.66 -14.27 -14.21
C ALA A 497 12.00 -15.40 -13.22
N ILE A 498 11.67 -15.22 -11.93
CA ILE A 498 12.05 -16.13 -10.82
C ILE A 498 10.86 -16.56 -9.94
N ALA A 499 9.64 -16.14 -10.26
CA ALA A 499 8.41 -16.47 -9.55
C ALA A 499 7.39 -17.08 -10.50
N SER A 500 6.75 -18.18 -10.13
CA SER A 500 5.78 -18.88 -10.98
C SER A 500 4.47 -18.10 -11.17
N ARG A 501 4.11 -17.25 -10.21
CA ARG A 501 2.86 -16.47 -10.22
C ARG A 501 2.93 -15.15 -9.46
N ALA A 502 1.94 -14.30 -9.74
CA ALA A 502 1.67 -13.10 -8.96
C ALA A 502 1.22 -13.46 -7.53
N ASN A 503 1.41 -12.52 -6.61
CA ASN A 503 1.03 -12.64 -5.19
C ASN A 503 1.74 -13.76 -4.43
N LEU A 504 2.85 -14.30 -4.95
CA LEU A 504 3.68 -15.24 -4.21
C LEU A 504 4.67 -14.47 -3.32
N PRO A 505 4.69 -14.69 -1.99
CA PRO A 505 5.74 -14.16 -1.13
C PRO A 505 7.12 -14.72 -1.54
N LEU A 506 8.06 -13.81 -1.74
CA LEU A 506 9.43 -14.16 -2.17
C LEU A 506 10.44 -13.85 -1.07
N THR A 507 10.14 -12.90 -0.18
CA THR A 507 11.03 -12.50 0.91
C THR A 507 10.27 -12.53 2.23
N PRO A 508 10.95 -12.56 3.37
CA PRO A 508 10.31 -12.37 4.66
C PRO A 508 9.45 -11.09 4.70
N ASP A 509 9.91 -9.96 4.13
CA ASP A 509 9.08 -8.75 4.09
C ASP A 509 7.75 -8.95 3.33
N HIS A 510 7.74 -9.78 2.29
CA HIS A 510 6.50 -10.12 1.59
C HIS A 510 5.59 -10.97 2.48
N GLU A 511 6.14 -11.99 3.14
CA GLU A 511 5.40 -12.86 4.06
C GLU A 511 4.79 -12.04 5.21
N ARG A 512 5.57 -11.11 5.79
CA ARG A 512 5.09 -10.18 6.81
C ARG A 512 3.89 -9.37 6.35
N ALA A 513 3.95 -8.84 5.12
CA ALA A 513 2.97 -7.88 4.65
C ALA A 513 1.66 -8.54 4.15
N PHE A 514 1.74 -9.67 3.47
CA PHE A 514 0.57 -10.29 2.82
C PHE A 514 0.62 -11.82 2.73
N GLY A 515 1.58 -12.46 3.41
CA GLY A 515 1.63 -13.91 3.56
C GLY A 515 0.47 -14.46 4.38
N THR A 516 0.36 -15.77 4.47
CA THR A 516 -0.77 -16.43 5.17
C THR A 516 -0.76 -16.17 6.67
N ASN A 517 0.40 -15.83 7.23
CA ASN A 517 0.57 -15.43 8.64
C ASN A 517 1.00 -13.95 8.78
N GLY A 518 0.77 -13.14 7.74
CA GLY A 518 1.17 -11.73 7.70
C GLY A 518 0.17 -10.78 8.37
N GLU A 519 0.56 -9.50 8.49
CA GLU A 519 -0.24 -8.40 9.05
C GLU A 519 -1.64 -8.35 8.41
N LEU A 520 -1.71 -8.55 7.08
CA LEU A 520 -2.97 -8.51 6.34
C LEU A 520 -3.86 -9.73 6.63
N ALA A 521 -3.27 -10.90 6.88
CA ALA A 521 -4.01 -12.12 7.18
C ALA A 521 -4.67 -12.06 8.57
N GLU A 522 -3.99 -11.45 9.55
CA GLU A 522 -4.52 -11.25 10.90
C GLU A 522 -5.75 -10.32 10.95
N GLU A 523 -5.91 -9.43 9.97
CA GLU A 523 -7.14 -8.62 9.84
C GLU A 523 -8.37 -9.49 9.48
N GLY A 524 -8.18 -10.70 8.95
CA GLY A 524 -9.23 -11.68 8.69
C GLY A 524 -10.24 -11.26 7.61
N ILE A 525 -11.53 -11.33 7.94
CA ILE A 525 -12.62 -11.01 7.00
C ILE A 525 -12.86 -9.51 6.94
N ALA A 526 -12.87 -8.97 5.73
CA ALA A 526 -13.18 -7.57 5.45
C ALA A 526 -14.28 -7.43 4.40
N TRP A 527 -14.98 -6.30 4.42
CA TRP A 527 -15.99 -5.99 3.40
C TRP A 527 -15.65 -4.73 2.61
N ARG A 528 -16.12 -4.70 1.37
CA ARG A 528 -15.88 -3.64 0.40
C ARG A 528 -17.21 -3.23 -0.25
N ILE A 529 -17.50 -1.93 -0.28
CA ILE A 529 -18.52 -1.34 -1.14
C ILE A 529 -17.80 -0.63 -2.29
N ALA A 530 -18.23 -0.85 -3.54
CA ALA A 530 -17.65 -0.20 -4.71
C ALA A 530 -18.68 0.01 -5.81
N ILE A 531 -18.50 1.03 -6.66
CA ILE A 531 -19.27 1.14 -7.91
C ILE A 531 -18.85 0.07 -8.92
N THR A 532 -19.77 -0.39 -9.78
CA THR A 532 -19.45 -1.33 -10.87
C THR A 532 -19.25 -0.62 -12.21
N PRO A 533 -18.33 -1.10 -13.06
CA PRO A 533 -18.19 -0.61 -14.42
C PRO A 533 -19.36 -1.05 -15.30
N ASN A 534 -19.73 -0.23 -16.29
CA ASN A 534 -20.89 -0.45 -17.16
C ASN A 534 -20.50 -1.07 -18.51
N SER A 535 -21.06 -2.24 -18.84
CA SER A 535 -20.79 -2.97 -20.08
C SER A 535 -21.24 -2.21 -21.33
N MET A 536 -22.23 -1.32 -21.21
CA MET A 536 -22.75 -0.51 -22.32
C MET A 536 -21.77 0.58 -22.77
N THR A 537 -20.84 1.01 -21.92
CA THR A 537 -19.83 2.02 -22.25
C THR A 537 -18.59 1.37 -22.87
N THR A 538 -18.14 0.25 -22.31
CA THR A 538 -17.03 -0.55 -22.84
C THR A 538 -17.06 -1.95 -22.23
N THR A 539 -16.54 -2.93 -22.95
CA THR A 539 -16.37 -4.31 -22.47
C THR A 539 -14.89 -4.71 -22.36
N ALA A 540 -13.97 -3.77 -22.58
CA ALA A 540 -12.54 -4.05 -22.57
C ALA A 540 -12.08 -4.49 -21.16
N ALA A 541 -11.40 -5.64 -21.07
CA ALA A 541 -11.01 -6.23 -19.78
C ALA A 541 -10.05 -5.33 -18.98
N ASN A 542 -9.12 -4.66 -19.66
CA ASN A 542 -8.17 -3.74 -19.05
C ASN A 542 -8.84 -2.50 -18.42
N ALA A 543 -9.97 -2.04 -18.95
CA ALA A 543 -10.68 -0.86 -18.46
C ALA A 543 -11.29 -1.07 -17.07
N ARG A 544 -11.79 -2.28 -16.76
CA ARG A 544 -12.34 -2.61 -15.42
C ARG A 544 -11.32 -3.09 -14.39
N GLY A 545 -10.16 -3.59 -14.84
CA GLY A 545 -9.21 -4.27 -13.97
C GLY A 545 -9.66 -5.67 -13.56
N VAL A 546 -8.89 -6.34 -12.70
CA VAL A 546 -9.10 -7.78 -12.40
C VAL A 546 -10.19 -7.99 -11.34
N ARG A 547 -10.36 -7.05 -10.41
CA ARG A 547 -11.26 -7.19 -9.26
C ARG A 547 -12.73 -6.90 -9.57
N ASN A 548 -13.00 -5.96 -10.48
CA ASN A 548 -14.36 -5.50 -10.76
C ASN A 548 -15.02 -6.31 -11.87
N GLN A 549 -16.34 -6.37 -11.89
CA GLN A 549 -17.12 -7.08 -12.91
C GLN A 549 -18.06 -6.10 -13.62
N TYR A 550 -18.12 -6.16 -14.95
CA TYR A 550 -19.07 -5.36 -15.72
C TYR A 550 -20.50 -5.72 -15.37
N LYS A 551 -21.38 -4.72 -15.41
CA LYS A 551 -22.83 -4.88 -15.30
C LYS A 551 -23.52 -4.11 -16.43
N ASP A 552 -24.66 -4.61 -16.87
CA ASP A 552 -25.44 -4.00 -17.97
C ASP A 552 -26.20 -2.74 -17.53
N LYS A 553 -26.26 -2.52 -16.22
CA LYS A 553 -26.83 -1.32 -15.59
C LYS A 553 -25.85 -0.85 -14.50
N PRO A 554 -25.89 0.43 -14.12
CA PRO A 554 -25.13 0.90 -12.96
C PRO A 554 -25.55 0.15 -11.69
N MET A 555 -24.58 -0.44 -11.01
CA MET A 555 -24.79 -1.19 -9.77
C MET A 555 -23.74 -0.77 -8.74
N ILE A 556 -24.03 -1.06 -7.48
CA ILE A 556 -23.12 -1.00 -6.35
C ILE A 556 -22.78 -2.43 -5.95
N LEU A 557 -21.50 -2.77 -5.95
CA LEU A 557 -20.95 -4.03 -5.48
C LEU A 557 -20.73 -3.97 -3.98
N ILE A 558 -21.17 -5.01 -3.26
CA ILE A 558 -20.77 -5.31 -1.89
C ILE A 558 -20.05 -6.65 -1.90
N GLU A 559 -18.77 -6.66 -1.56
CA GLU A 559 -17.87 -7.80 -1.72
C GLU A 559 -17.25 -8.19 -0.37
N LYS A 560 -17.34 -9.49 -0.04
CA LYS A 560 -16.64 -10.11 1.09
C LYS A 560 -15.23 -10.51 0.66
N LEU A 561 -14.27 -10.14 1.48
CA LEU A 561 -12.85 -10.39 1.28
C LEU A 561 -12.30 -11.23 2.43
N ASP A 562 -11.61 -12.31 2.11
CA ASP A 562 -10.74 -13.03 3.03
C ASP A 562 -9.31 -12.58 2.82
N LEU A 563 -8.80 -11.78 3.76
CA LEU A 563 -7.48 -11.18 3.65
C LEU A 563 -6.34 -12.19 3.89
N SER A 564 -6.62 -13.34 4.53
CA SER A 564 -5.65 -14.43 4.69
C SER A 564 -5.32 -15.11 3.36
N MET A 565 -6.24 -15.04 2.39
CA MET A 565 -6.11 -15.68 1.08
C MET A 565 -5.34 -14.82 0.07
N THR A 566 -4.79 -13.67 0.48
CA THR A 566 -4.08 -12.72 -0.41
C THR A 566 -2.93 -13.34 -1.18
N ALA A 567 -2.09 -14.10 -0.49
CA ALA A 567 -0.91 -14.74 -1.07
C ALA A 567 -1.25 -15.99 -1.89
N THR A 568 -2.48 -16.48 -1.84
CA THR A 568 -2.88 -17.75 -2.48
C THR A 568 -3.29 -17.54 -3.94
N SER A 569 -3.32 -18.64 -4.71
CA SER A 569 -3.83 -18.65 -6.09
C SER A 569 -5.34 -18.37 -6.18
N HIS A 570 -6.10 -18.60 -5.11
CA HIS A 570 -7.55 -18.34 -5.06
C HIS A 570 -7.87 -16.85 -4.95
N GLY A 571 -6.98 -16.06 -4.35
CA GLY A 571 -7.20 -14.64 -4.07
C GLY A 571 -8.23 -14.40 -2.96
N GLN A 572 -8.49 -13.11 -2.68
CA GLN A 572 -9.26 -12.69 -1.49
C GLN A 572 -10.78 -12.74 -1.67
N ALA A 573 -11.30 -12.68 -2.90
CA ALA A 573 -12.73 -12.43 -3.12
C ALA A 573 -13.57 -13.70 -2.86
N GLN A 574 -14.59 -13.59 -2.02
CA GLN A 574 -15.43 -14.72 -1.62
C GLN A 574 -16.87 -14.58 -2.15
N GLU A 575 -17.61 -13.60 -1.63
CA GLU A 575 -19.05 -13.41 -1.90
C GLU A 575 -19.33 -12.02 -2.44
N LYS A 576 -20.34 -11.89 -3.31
CA LYS A 576 -20.70 -10.63 -3.97
C LYS A 576 -22.20 -10.41 -3.98
N TYR A 577 -22.61 -9.22 -3.54
CA TYR A 577 -23.96 -8.71 -3.63
C TYR A 577 -23.96 -7.48 -4.54
N PHE A 578 -25.09 -7.26 -5.22
CA PHE A 578 -25.23 -6.14 -6.14
C PHE A 578 -26.52 -5.39 -5.83
N LEU A 579 -26.40 -4.10 -5.56
CA LEU A 579 -27.52 -3.20 -5.37
C LEU A 579 -27.70 -2.35 -6.63
N ALA A 580 -28.93 -2.01 -6.98
CA ALA A 580 -29.20 -1.04 -8.03
C ALA A 580 -28.51 0.30 -7.69
N GLY A 581 -27.77 0.86 -8.64
CA GLY A 581 -27.05 2.12 -8.49
C GLY A 581 -27.60 3.21 -9.41
N ASP A 582 -27.14 4.43 -9.17
CA ASP A 582 -27.33 5.57 -10.08
C ASP A 582 -26.24 5.58 -11.17
N THR A 583 -26.43 6.40 -12.19
CA THR A 583 -25.48 6.66 -13.26
C THR A 583 -24.06 6.93 -12.75
N SER A 584 -23.09 6.42 -13.50
CA SER A 584 -21.66 6.64 -13.26
C SER A 584 -21.06 7.49 -14.37
N THR A 585 -20.06 8.28 -14.02
CA THR A 585 -19.22 8.96 -15.00
C THR A 585 -17.98 8.13 -15.29
N HIS A 586 -17.50 8.19 -16.54
CA HIS A 586 -16.41 7.36 -17.03
C HIS A 586 -15.32 8.25 -17.63
N PHE A 587 -14.07 8.06 -17.19
CA PHE A 587 -12.91 8.81 -17.68
C PHE A 587 -11.79 7.90 -18.15
N THR A 588 -11.09 8.32 -19.20
CA THR A 588 -9.96 7.64 -19.82
C THR A 588 -8.72 8.53 -19.81
N LEU A 589 -7.58 7.99 -20.25
CA LEU A 589 -6.38 8.81 -20.46
C LEU A 589 -6.53 9.86 -21.57
N GLN A 590 -7.52 9.75 -22.47
CA GLN A 590 -7.72 10.78 -23.49
C GLN A 590 -8.38 12.02 -22.88
N ASP A 591 -9.31 11.82 -21.95
CA ASP A 591 -10.03 12.90 -21.26
C ASP A 591 -9.09 13.78 -20.43
N MET A 592 -7.94 13.22 -20.03
CA MET A 592 -6.86 13.91 -19.33
C MET A 592 -6.30 15.13 -20.05
N LYS A 593 -6.46 15.22 -21.38
CA LYS A 593 -6.07 16.40 -22.16
C LYS A 593 -6.87 17.64 -21.77
N HIS A 594 -8.12 17.45 -21.37
CA HIS A 594 -9.05 18.52 -21.02
C HIS A 594 -9.31 18.57 -19.50
N PHE A 595 -9.10 17.46 -18.80
CA PHE A 595 -9.37 17.32 -17.38
C PHE A 595 -8.23 16.58 -16.67
N PRO A 596 -7.14 17.28 -16.29
CA PRO A 596 -5.96 16.63 -15.73
C PRO A 596 -6.21 16.12 -14.30
N LEU A 597 -6.47 14.82 -14.14
CA LEU A 597 -6.77 14.20 -12.84
C LEU A 597 -5.56 13.71 -12.05
N ILE A 598 -4.52 13.21 -12.72
CA ILE A 598 -3.34 12.60 -12.09
C ILE A 598 -2.11 13.51 -12.16
N PRO A 599 -1.16 13.38 -11.22
CA PRO A 599 0.09 14.14 -11.24
C PRO A 599 0.92 13.94 -12.52
N GLY A 600 1.58 15.01 -12.97
CA GLY A 600 2.61 14.98 -14.00
C GLY A 600 2.16 15.31 -15.41
N ILE A 601 0.90 15.67 -15.63
CA ILE A 601 0.36 16.00 -16.96
C ILE A 601 0.97 17.32 -17.46
N LYS A 602 1.52 17.32 -18.67
CA LYS A 602 2.08 18.50 -19.34
C LYS A 602 0.97 19.44 -19.82
N GLN A 603 1.24 20.75 -19.78
CA GLN A 603 0.39 21.75 -20.42
C GLN A 603 0.56 21.60 -21.93
N GLN A 604 -0.53 21.36 -22.64
CA GLN A 604 -0.50 21.55 -24.08
C GLN A 604 -0.58 23.05 -24.31
N ASN A 605 0.48 23.63 -24.90
CA ASN A 605 0.35 24.95 -25.51
C ASN A 605 -0.72 24.80 -26.59
N SER A 606 -1.83 25.52 -26.43
CA SER A 606 -2.81 25.71 -27.50
C SER A 606 -2.04 26.20 -28.72
N ILE A 607 -2.02 25.41 -29.79
CA ILE A 607 -1.60 25.88 -31.12
C ILE A 607 -2.82 26.50 -31.76
#